data_AF-A0A3D1WVZ6-F1
#
_entry.id   AF-A0A3D1WVZ6-F1
#
_cell.length_a   1.000
_cell.length_b   1.000
_cell.length_c   1.000
_cell.angle_alpha   90.00
_cell.angle_beta   90.00
_cell.angle_gamma   90.00
#
_symmetry.space_group_name_H-M   'P 1'
#
loop_
_entity.id
_entity.type
_entity.pdbx_description
1 polymer ?
#
loop_
_entity_poly.entity_id
_entity_poly.type
_entity_poly.pdbx_seq_one_letter_code
_entity_poly.pdbx_strand_id
1 'polypeptide(L)'
;GGDKLYIIQVDTGSEEPTTIVSSIVPYYEKDALLNRNIVLVQNLKPANFRGVKSRGMLLAASDPKAESHTTCEVIFADQFAVGTELNPEGIDVPQEPRSQVKADQFFALPLYTEGGVVKIDGRPIGAQGTVLSVTRYLDGEVG
;
A
#
# COMPACT_ATOMS: atom_id res chain seq x y z
N GLY A 1 -23.83 -9.29 1.70
CA GLY A 1 -23.23 -9.05 0.38
C GLY A 1 -21.75 -9.25 0.52
N GLY A 2 -21.12 -10.09 -0.28
CA GLY A 2 -19.68 -10.36 -0.16
C GLY A 2 -18.91 -9.49 -1.13
N ASP A 3 -18.05 -8.60 -0.62
CA ASP A 3 -17.10 -7.86 -1.44
C ASP A 3 -16.26 -8.84 -2.28
N LYS A 4 -16.11 -8.56 -3.57
CA LYS A 4 -15.23 -9.36 -4.42
C LYS A 4 -13.80 -9.04 -4.02
N LEU A 5 -13.02 -10.07 -3.72
CA LEU A 5 -11.63 -9.93 -3.30
C LEU A 5 -10.72 -10.54 -4.35
N TYR A 6 -9.64 -9.84 -4.69
CA TYR A 6 -8.53 -10.45 -5.40
C TYR A 6 -7.58 -11.10 -4.41
N ILE A 7 -7.10 -12.28 -4.80
CA ILE A 7 -5.93 -12.91 -4.20
C ILE A 7 -4.77 -12.59 -5.14
N ILE A 8 -3.82 -11.79 -4.66
CA ILE A 8 -2.70 -11.27 -5.46
C ILE A 8 -1.43 -11.94 -4.95
N GLN A 9 -0.64 -12.48 -5.86
CA GLN A 9 0.72 -12.94 -5.58
C GLN A 9 1.67 -11.80 -5.91
N VAL A 10 2.38 -11.29 -4.91
CA VAL A 10 3.29 -10.15 -5.04
C VAL A 10 4.71 -10.66 -4.91
N ASP A 11 5.55 -10.36 -5.91
CA ASP A 11 6.98 -10.58 -5.80
C ASP A 11 7.59 -9.50 -4.89
N THR A 12 8.30 -9.95 -3.87
CA THR A 12 8.98 -9.10 -2.88
C THR A 12 10.51 -9.22 -2.96
N GLY A 13 11.03 -9.93 -3.97
CA GLY A 13 12.44 -10.30 -4.07
C GLY A 13 12.85 -11.43 -3.10
N SER A 14 11.88 -12.05 -2.43
CA SER A 14 12.06 -13.24 -1.58
C SER A 14 11.93 -14.52 -2.40
N GLU A 15 12.38 -15.66 -1.86
CA GLU A 15 12.26 -16.97 -2.55
C GLU A 15 10.81 -17.35 -2.87
N GLU A 16 9.85 -16.92 -2.04
CA GLU A 16 8.42 -17.16 -2.25
C GLU A 16 7.66 -15.84 -2.41
N PRO A 17 6.68 -15.79 -3.33
CA PRO A 17 5.81 -14.63 -3.47
C PRO A 17 4.93 -14.45 -2.24
N THR A 18 4.65 -13.20 -1.90
CA THR A 18 3.75 -12.86 -0.80
C THR A 18 2.31 -12.86 -1.30
N THR A 19 1.46 -13.69 -0.68
CA THR A 19 0.01 -13.65 -0.93
C THR A 19 -0.63 -12.52 -0.15
N ILE A 20 -1.34 -11.63 -0.85
CA ILE A 20 -2.21 -10.62 -0.25
C ILE A 20 -3.64 -10.74 -0.76
N VAL A 21 -4.58 -10.24 0.03
CA VAL A 21 -6.00 -10.17 -0.33
C VAL A 21 -6.44 -8.72 -0.31
N SER A 22 -7.05 -8.25 -1.40
CA SER A 22 -7.50 -6.86 -1.55
C SER A 22 -8.87 -6.76 -2.21
N SER A 23 -9.67 -5.77 -1.81
CA SER A 23 -11.05 -5.53 -2.26
C SER A 23 -11.15 -4.65 -3.50
N ILE A 24 -10.08 -4.53 -4.29
CA ILE A 24 -9.99 -3.62 -5.43
C ILE A 24 -10.66 -4.11 -6.72
N VAL A 25 -11.36 -5.25 -6.68
CA VAL A 25 -12.05 -5.85 -7.84
C VAL A 25 -13.01 -4.88 -8.56
N PRO A 26 -13.75 -3.98 -7.88
CA PRO A 26 -14.62 -3.01 -8.56
C PRO A 26 -13.86 -1.90 -9.30
N TYR A 27 -12.58 -1.71 -9.00
CA TYR A 27 -11.80 -0.53 -9.42
C TYR A 27 -10.75 -0.85 -10.48
N TYR A 28 -10.19 -2.05 -10.45
CA TYR A 28 -9.11 -2.47 -11.32
C TYR A 28 -9.43 -3.80 -11.97
N GLU A 29 -9.24 -3.85 -13.29
CA GLU A 29 -9.15 -5.12 -14.01
C GLU A 29 -7.80 -5.80 -13.72
N LYS A 30 -7.77 -7.13 -13.83
CA LYS A 30 -6.56 -7.92 -13.56
C LYS A 30 -5.35 -7.43 -14.35
N ASP A 31 -5.53 -7.15 -15.64
CA ASP A 31 -4.45 -6.76 -16.54
C ASP A 31 -3.83 -5.41 -16.19
N ALA A 32 -4.56 -4.54 -15.49
CA ALA A 32 -4.05 -3.26 -15.02
C ALA A 32 -3.12 -3.41 -13.80
N LEU A 33 -3.17 -4.55 -13.09
CA LEU A 33 -2.34 -4.84 -11.93
C LEU A 33 -1.11 -5.69 -12.28
N LEU A 34 -1.17 -6.44 -13.39
CA LEU A 34 -0.07 -7.30 -13.82
C LEU A 34 1.15 -6.48 -14.26
N ASN A 35 2.34 -6.94 -13.89
CA ASN A 35 3.62 -6.31 -14.21
C ASN A 35 3.74 -4.85 -13.72
N ARG A 36 2.99 -4.50 -12.68
CA ARG A 36 3.11 -3.22 -11.99
C ARG A 36 3.75 -3.43 -10.62
N ASN A 37 4.58 -2.49 -10.21
CA ASN A 37 5.08 -2.43 -8.86
C ASN A 37 4.07 -1.69 -7.98
N ILE A 38 3.84 -2.20 -6.79
CA ILE A 38 2.92 -1.63 -5.80
C ILE A 38 3.66 -1.33 -4.51
N VAL A 39 3.07 -0.49 -3.68
CA VAL A 39 3.52 -0.35 -2.28
C VAL A 39 2.88 -1.45 -1.44
N LEU A 40 3.72 -2.28 -0.81
CA LEU A 40 3.31 -3.39 0.04
C LEU A 40 3.77 -3.15 1.48
N VAL A 41 2.81 -3.12 2.41
CA VAL A 41 3.09 -3.13 3.85
C VAL A 41 3.28 -4.58 4.30
N GLN A 42 4.53 -5.01 4.46
CA GLN A 42 4.88 -6.39 4.82
C GLN A 42 4.92 -6.66 6.33
N ASN A 43 5.13 -5.63 7.16
CA ASN A 43 5.28 -5.78 8.61
C ASN A 43 3.95 -5.83 9.37
N LEU A 44 2.81 -5.96 8.69
CA LEU A 44 1.52 -6.14 9.35
C LEU A 44 1.32 -7.59 9.80
N LYS A 45 0.61 -7.77 10.91
CA LYS A 45 0.14 -9.10 11.32
C LYS A 45 -0.73 -9.71 10.21
N PRO A 46 -0.46 -10.96 9.79
CA PRO A 46 -1.29 -11.61 8.78
C PRO A 46 -2.76 -11.65 9.18
N ALA A 47 -3.63 -11.33 8.22
CA ALA A 47 -5.07 -11.34 8.41
C ALA A 47 -5.71 -12.43 7.54
N ASN A 48 -6.76 -13.08 8.04
CA ASN A 48 -7.46 -14.13 7.31
C ASN A 48 -8.73 -13.56 6.69
N PHE A 49 -8.84 -13.63 5.37
CA PHE A 49 -9.98 -13.19 4.59
C PHE A 49 -10.60 -14.39 3.89
N ARG A 50 -11.78 -14.80 4.34
CA ARG A 50 -12.54 -15.93 3.76
C ARG A 50 -11.72 -17.23 3.62
N GLY A 51 -10.85 -17.51 4.60
CA GLY A 51 -10.01 -18.71 4.60
C GLY A 51 -8.65 -18.52 3.93
N VAL A 52 -8.39 -17.37 3.29
CA VAL A 52 -7.10 -17.03 2.68
C VAL A 52 -6.30 -16.11 3.61
N LYS A 53 -5.07 -16.50 3.92
CA LYS A 53 -4.16 -15.71 4.77
C LYS A 53 -3.47 -14.63 3.94
N SER A 54 -3.85 -13.37 4.12
CA SER A 54 -3.14 -12.21 3.59
C SER A 54 -1.92 -11.90 4.45
N ARG A 55 -0.75 -11.78 3.83
CA ARG A 55 0.54 -11.52 4.48
C ARG A 55 1.08 -10.13 4.15
N GLY A 56 0.17 -9.17 4.05
CA GLY A 56 0.50 -7.77 3.82
C GLY A 56 -0.73 -7.00 3.36
N MET A 57 -0.50 -5.73 3.06
CA MET A 57 -1.54 -4.79 2.62
C MET A 57 -0.99 -3.95 1.47
N LEU A 58 -1.73 -3.91 0.37
CA LEU A 58 -1.51 -2.97 -0.71
C LEU A 58 -2.04 -1.60 -0.26
N LEU A 59 -1.30 -0.53 -0.55
CA LEU A 59 -1.78 0.83 -0.27
C LEU A 59 -2.51 1.43 -1.47
N ALA A 60 -3.65 2.06 -1.20
CA ALA A 60 -4.39 2.82 -2.18
C ALA A 60 -4.81 4.18 -1.62
N ALA A 61 -4.88 5.19 -2.49
CA ALA A 61 -5.48 6.47 -2.18
C ALA A 61 -7.00 6.43 -2.45
N SER A 62 -7.76 7.23 -1.71
CA SER A 62 -9.20 7.40 -1.87
C SER A 62 -9.58 8.88 -1.84
N ASP A 63 -10.70 9.22 -2.49
CA ASP A 63 -11.21 10.59 -2.51
C ASP A 63 -11.83 10.93 -1.15
N PRO A 64 -11.37 11.97 -0.44
CA PRO A 64 -11.91 12.34 0.86
C PRO A 64 -13.35 12.87 0.79
N LYS A 65 -13.84 13.22 -0.41
CA LYS A 65 -15.21 13.70 -0.63
C LYS A 65 -16.17 12.59 -1.03
N ALA A 66 -15.66 11.41 -1.38
CA ALA A 66 -16.48 10.28 -1.75
C ALA A 66 -16.88 9.47 -0.51
N GLU A 67 -17.94 8.68 -0.63
CA GLU A 67 -18.28 7.72 0.43
C GLU A 67 -17.15 6.70 0.59
N SER A 68 -16.83 6.33 1.83
CA SER A 68 -15.77 5.37 2.11
C SER A 68 -15.96 4.08 1.28
N HIS A 69 -14.87 3.58 0.72
CA HIS A 69 -14.85 2.39 -0.14
C HIS A 69 -15.64 2.52 -1.45
N THR A 70 -15.87 3.74 -1.97
CA THR A 70 -16.44 3.98 -3.31
C THR A 70 -15.40 4.45 -4.35
N THR A 71 -14.20 4.80 -3.90
CA THR A 71 -13.08 5.22 -4.75
C THR A 71 -11.80 4.54 -4.29
N CYS A 72 -10.95 4.15 -5.24
CA CYS A 72 -9.66 3.55 -4.96
C CYS A 72 -8.69 3.83 -6.11
N GLU A 73 -7.50 4.32 -5.77
CA GLU A 73 -6.35 4.42 -6.66
C GLU A 73 -5.19 3.66 -6.02
N VAL A 74 -4.82 2.52 -6.57
CA VAL A 74 -3.64 1.78 -6.13
C VAL A 74 -2.40 2.66 -6.28
N ILE A 75 -1.58 2.74 -5.22
CA ILE A 75 -0.31 3.46 -5.28
C ILE A 75 0.69 2.58 -6.02
N PHE A 76 0.93 2.92 -7.28
CA PHE A 76 1.94 2.29 -8.10
C PHE A 76 3.33 2.87 -7.81
N ALA A 77 4.32 1.98 -7.80
CA ALA A 77 5.70 2.22 -7.41
C ALA A 77 6.67 1.77 -8.51
N ASP A 78 6.26 1.86 -9.78
CA ASP A 78 7.04 1.37 -10.94
C ASP A 78 8.39 2.08 -11.10
N GLN A 79 8.53 3.26 -10.50
CA GLN A 79 9.77 4.01 -10.41
C GLN A 79 10.80 3.40 -9.44
N PHE A 80 10.41 2.39 -8.64
CA PHE A 80 11.28 1.72 -7.68
C PHE A 80 11.51 0.26 -8.08
N ALA A 81 12.71 -0.26 -7.79
CA ALA A 81 12.98 -1.68 -7.92
C ALA A 81 12.21 -2.49 -6.87
N VAL A 82 11.83 -3.73 -7.19
CA VAL A 82 11.22 -4.65 -6.22
C VAL A 82 12.13 -4.82 -5.00
N GLY A 83 11.54 -4.78 -3.81
CA GLY A 83 12.26 -4.87 -2.53
C GLY A 83 12.85 -3.54 -2.04
N THR A 84 12.69 -2.44 -2.79
CA THR A 84 13.08 -1.11 -2.30
C THR A 84 12.27 -0.74 -1.06
N GLU A 85 12.97 -0.36 0.00
CA GLU A 85 12.33 0.14 1.22
C GLU A 85 11.96 1.61 1.08
N LEU A 86 10.68 1.90 1.32
CA LEU A 86 10.10 3.23 1.23
C LEU A 86 9.94 3.80 2.63
N ASN A 87 10.59 4.93 2.90
CA ASN A 87 10.65 5.53 4.23
C ASN A 87 10.24 7.00 4.16
N PRO A 88 9.70 7.57 5.26
CA PRO A 88 9.46 9.00 5.32
C PRO A 88 10.79 9.77 5.29
N GLU A 89 10.84 10.85 4.53
CA GLU A 89 12.06 11.64 4.39
C GLU A 89 12.56 12.18 5.74
N GLY A 90 13.88 12.16 5.91
CA GLY A 90 14.54 12.62 7.13
C GLY A 90 14.25 11.77 8.37
N ILE A 91 13.75 10.53 8.21
CA ILE A 91 13.69 9.53 9.27
C ILE A 91 14.75 8.48 9.01
N ASP A 92 15.68 8.32 9.95
CA ASP A 92 16.59 7.19 9.97
C ASP A 92 15.82 5.99 10.52
N VAL A 93 15.44 5.07 9.63
CA VAL A 93 14.66 3.90 10.02
C VAL A 93 15.61 2.83 10.52
N PRO A 94 15.48 2.38 11.78
CA PRO A 94 16.36 1.36 12.34
C PRO A 94 16.39 0.10 11.47
N GLN A 95 17.59 -0.43 11.25
CA GLN A 95 17.84 -1.71 10.57
C GLN A 95 17.45 -2.94 11.43
N GLU A 96 16.96 -2.71 12.65
CA GLU A 96 16.57 -3.77 13.59
C GLU A 96 15.39 -4.60 13.08
N PRO A 97 15.24 -5.86 13.54
CA PRO A 97 14.15 -6.72 13.09
C PRO A 97 12.80 -6.06 13.35
N ARG A 98 12.11 -5.72 12.25
CA ARG A 98 10.78 -5.10 12.29
C ARG A 98 9.80 -6.08 12.91
N SER A 99 9.34 -5.77 14.12
CA SER A 99 8.27 -6.53 14.77
C SER A 99 6.97 -6.36 14.00
N GLN A 100 6.12 -7.39 14.04
CA GLN A 100 4.80 -7.31 13.40
C GLN A 100 3.92 -6.26 14.08
N VAL A 101 3.47 -5.29 13.29
CA VAL A 101 2.60 -4.19 13.70
C VAL A 101 1.13 -4.63 13.54
N LYS A 102 0.27 -4.23 14.47
CA LYS A 102 -1.18 -4.43 14.33
C LYS A 102 -1.74 -3.39 13.36
N ALA A 103 -2.78 -3.75 12.60
CA ALA A 103 -3.47 -2.83 11.71
C ALA A 103 -3.85 -1.51 12.42
N ASP A 104 -4.43 -1.57 13.61
CA ASP A 104 -4.81 -0.37 14.38
C ASP A 104 -3.63 0.57 14.67
N GLN A 105 -2.44 0.01 14.92
CA GLN A 105 -1.23 0.79 15.18
C GLN A 105 -0.67 1.40 13.89
N PHE A 106 -0.81 0.70 12.77
CA PHE A 106 -0.44 1.23 11.46
C PHE A 106 -1.35 2.41 11.08
N PHE A 107 -2.66 2.24 11.23
CA PHE A 107 -3.65 3.29 10.93
C PHE A 107 -3.66 4.44 11.95
N ALA A 108 -3.01 4.30 13.10
CA ALA A 108 -2.83 5.39 14.05
C ALA A 108 -1.90 6.50 13.52
N LEU A 109 -1.09 6.20 12.51
CA LEU A 109 -0.28 7.19 11.77
C LEU A 109 -0.85 7.32 10.36
N PRO A 110 -1.78 8.28 10.13
CA PRO A 110 -2.51 8.36 8.88
C PRO A 110 -1.55 8.70 7.74
N LEU A 111 -1.59 7.85 6.72
CA LEU A 111 -1.00 8.13 5.42
C LEU A 111 -2.00 8.93 4.60
N TYR A 112 -1.52 9.91 3.87
CA TYR A 112 -2.37 10.74 3.02
C TYR A 112 -1.61 11.21 1.79
N THR A 113 -2.35 11.66 0.78
CA THR A 113 -1.79 12.36 -0.36
C THR A 113 -1.99 13.86 -0.17
N GLU A 114 -0.99 14.65 -0.56
CA GLU A 114 -1.08 16.11 -0.62
C GLU A 114 -0.39 16.59 -1.90
N GLY A 115 -1.16 17.24 -2.77
CA GLY A 115 -0.68 17.61 -4.12
C GLY A 115 -0.19 16.42 -4.94
N GLY A 116 -0.73 15.22 -4.69
CA GLY A 116 -0.34 13.96 -5.33
C GLY A 116 0.84 13.25 -4.68
N VAL A 117 1.51 13.83 -3.68
CA VAL A 117 2.63 13.18 -2.98
C VAL A 117 2.12 12.44 -1.77
N VAL A 118 2.54 11.18 -1.60
CA VAL A 118 2.17 10.37 -0.43
C VAL A 118 3.03 10.78 0.77
N LYS A 119 2.38 11.13 1.88
CA LYS A 119 3.00 11.65 3.10
C LYS A 119 2.52 10.93 4.35
N ILE A 120 3.36 10.97 5.38
CA ILE A 120 3.01 10.64 6.77
C ILE A 120 3.62 11.72 7.67
N ASP A 121 2.82 12.26 8.59
CA ASP A 121 3.27 13.31 9.52
C ASP A 121 4.00 14.49 8.82
N GLY A 122 3.44 14.96 7.69
CA GLY A 122 4.02 16.03 6.87
C GLY A 122 5.23 15.64 6.01
N ARG A 123 5.74 14.41 6.12
CA ARG A 123 6.96 13.95 5.43
C ARG A 123 6.62 13.13 4.19
N PRO A 124 7.18 13.44 3.01
CA PRO A 124 7.07 12.58 1.83
C PRO A 124 7.62 11.19 2.10
N ILE A 125 6.98 10.17 1.55
CA ILE A 125 7.48 8.80 1.59
C ILE A 125 8.16 8.49 0.27
N GLY A 126 9.35 7.92 0.33
CA GLY A 126 10.13 7.64 -0.87
C GLY A 126 11.40 6.86 -0.58
N ALA A 127 12.23 6.76 -1.61
CA ALA A 127 13.57 6.20 -1.53
C ALA A 127 14.50 6.91 -2.52
N GLN A 128 15.76 7.07 -2.15
CA GLN A 128 16.82 7.59 -3.05
C GLN A 128 16.47 8.95 -3.69
N GLY A 129 15.78 9.84 -2.97
CA GLY A 129 15.37 11.16 -3.46
C GLY A 129 14.17 11.14 -4.42
N THR A 130 13.55 9.97 -4.65
CA THR A 130 12.30 9.83 -5.39
C THR A 130 11.16 9.56 -4.42
N VAL A 131 10.04 10.26 -4.58
CA VAL A 131 8.86 10.13 -3.71
C VAL A 131 7.76 9.29 -4.37
N LEU A 132 6.93 8.69 -3.52
CA LEU A 132 5.67 8.10 -3.94
C LEU A 132 4.69 9.18 -4.35
N SER A 133 3.99 8.95 -5.45
CA SER A 133 2.96 9.85 -5.92
C SER A 133 1.78 9.09 -6.51
N VAL A 134 0.64 9.78 -6.54
CA VAL A 134 -0.60 9.36 -7.17
C VAL A 134 -1.05 10.42 -8.15
N THR A 135 -1.94 10.04 -9.07
CA THR A 135 -2.34 10.91 -10.19
C THR A 135 -3.81 11.31 -10.14
N ARG A 136 -4.65 10.55 -9.44
CA ARG A 136 -6.10 10.75 -9.43
C ARG A 136 -6.59 11.40 -8.14
N TYR A 137 -6.20 10.88 -6.98
CA TYR A 137 -6.62 11.41 -5.69
C TYR A 137 -5.47 12.17 -5.02
N LEU A 138 -5.29 13.41 -5.48
CA LEU A 138 -4.13 14.23 -5.11
C LEU A 138 -4.12 14.65 -3.63
N ASP A 139 -5.29 14.78 -3.02
CA ASP A 139 -5.47 15.22 -1.63
C ASP A 139 -6.47 14.28 -0.95
N GLY A 140 -6.01 13.16 -0.37
CA GLY A 140 -6.90 12.12 0.14
C GLY A 140 -6.24 11.14 1.11
N GLU A 141 -7.05 10.26 1.70
CA GLU A 141 -6.56 9.25 2.64
C GLU A 141 -5.93 8.07 1.91
N VAL A 142 -4.86 7.52 2.50
CA VAL A 142 -4.16 6.34 2.00
C VAL A 142 -4.28 5.20 3.00
N GLY A 143 -4.75 4.04 2.55
CA GLY A 143 -4.95 2.86 3.41
C GLY A 143 -5.24 1.57 2.66
#